data_AF-A0A340WL26-F1
#
_entry.id   AF-A0A340WL26-F1
#
_cell.length_a   1.000
_cell.length_b   1.000
_cell.length_c   1.000
_cell.angle_alpha   90.00
_cell.angle_beta   90.00
_cell.angle_gamma   90.00
#
_symmetry.space_group_name_H-M   'P 1'
#
loop_
_entity.id
_entity.type
_entity.pdbx_description
1 polymer ?
#
loop_
_entity_poly.entity_id
_entity_poly.type
_entity_poly.pdbx_seq_one_letter_code
_entity_poly.pdbx_strand_id
1 'polypeptide(L)'
;MQSADSQKPPKRPRRDGSPRTPPNAPPADTERSPSPDLHPDHRTWGPEQVCSFLRDCGFSDSGLLERCREKKITGSILPFLDESLLEDLGISSYGKRIKLLNNIQQLDQIQVYTMKVINDPIHGHIEFHPLLIRIIDTPQFQRLRYIKQLGGGYYVFPGASHNRFEHSLGVGYLAGCLVRELSEKQPELQISERDMLCVQIAGLCHDLGHGPFSHLFDGRFIPLARPDVKWTHEQGSVMMFEHLVNSNGLRDVMEHYGLIPEEDIWFIKEQITGPPESPIKDSSKWLYKGRPKEKSFLYEIVANKRNGIDVDKWDYFARDCHHLGIQNNFDYKRFIKFARVCEVDDRKHICTREKEVGNLYDMFHTRNSLHRRAYQHKVGNIIDTMITDAFLEADPYIEITGSEGKKYHISTAIDDMEAFTKLTDNIFLEILYSADPKLDAARVILKKIECRNLYKFVGETQPMGQIKIKRENYESLPKGVASAKPSDMVLEPELKAEDFIVDVINMDYGMEDKNPIDHVRFYCKSEPSQAIMITKNQVSQFLPEVFAEQLIRVYCKKTDKRSLYAAQQHFVHWCLINDFTKPQDGDIVAPLITPRKLEWNYTDSAQSPAYTREASKSRVQLFPDDSV
;
A
#
# COMPACT_ATOMS: atom_id res chain seq x y z
N MET A 1 40.30 -57.65 -21.43
CA MET A 1 40.83 -57.10 -22.69
C MET A 1 40.36 -55.66 -22.82
N GLN A 2 41.34 -54.77 -22.99
CA GLN A 2 41.31 -53.43 -23.60
C GLN A 2 40.46 -52.30 -22.98
N SER A 3 41.24 -51.44 -22.33
CA SER A 3 41.18 -49.98 -22.12
C SER A 3 40.77 -49.11 -23.32
N ALA A 4 40.20 -47.93 -23.04
CA ALA A 4 40.71 -46.63 -23.51
C ALA A 4 40.14 -45.45 -22.68
N ASP A 5 41.01 -44.49 -22.40
CA ASP A 5 40.91 -43.36 -21.46
C ASP A 5 40.26 -42.08 -22.03
N SER A 6 39.84 -41.17 -21.13
CA SER A 6 40.35 -39.77 -21.12
C SER A 6 39.95 -38.96 -19.86
N GLN A 7 40.95 -38.81 -18.98
CA GLN A 7 41.42 -37.60 -18.26
C GLN A 7 40.45 -36.62 -17.58
N LYS A 8 40.50 -36.60 -16.23
CA LYS A 8 40.20 -35.44 -15.36
C LYS A 8 41.51 -34.85 -14.80
N PRO A 9 41.65 -33.52 -14.64
CA PRO A 9 42.90 -32.88 -14.22
C PRO A 9 43.18 -33.05 -12.70
N PRO A 10 44.46 -32.94 -12.27
CA PRO A 10 44.87 -33.27 -10.91
C PRO A 10 44.53 -32.16 -9.91
N LYS A 11 44.02 -32.56 -8.74
CA LYS A 11 43.87 -31.70 -7.55
C LYS A 11 45.26 -31.26 -7.09
N ARG A 12 45.49 -29.93 -7.05
CA ARG A 12 46.68 -29.33 -6.39
C ARG A 12 46.61 -29.56 -4.87
N PRO A 13 47.74 -29.87 -4.20
CA PRO A 13 47.81 -29.93 -2.75
C PRO A 13 47.76 -28.49 -2.19
N ARG A 14 46.82 -28.21 -1.28
CA ARG A 14 46.82 -26.94 -0.53
C ARG A 14 47.95 -26.98 0.49
N ARG A 15 48.86 -26.01 0.39
CA ARG A 15 49.86 -25.68 1.41
C ARG A 15 49.12 -25.15 2.66
N ASP A 16 49.33 -25.80 3.79
CA ASP A 16 49.03 -25.24 5.10
C ASP A 16 49.97 -24.06 5.37
N GLY A 17 49.39 -22.89 5.60
CA GLY A 17 50.12 -21.65 5.83
C GLY A 17 49.17 -20.47 5.92
N SER A 18 48.37 -20.41 6.98
CA SER A 18 47.67 -19.19 7.41
C SER A 18 47.50 -19.20 8.93
N PRO A 19 47.51 -18.03 9.60
CA PRO A 19 47.69 -17.92 11.04
C PRO A 19 46.50 -18.54 11.79
N ARG A 20 46.81 -19.28 12.86
CA ARG A 20 45.80 -19.82 13.78
C ARG A 20 44.92 -18.68 14.30
N THR A 21 43.64 -18.75 13.99
CA THR A 21 42.58 -17.96 14.64
C THR A 21 42.62 -18.27 16.14
N PRO A 22 42.65 -17.27 17.04
CA PRO A 22 42.52 -17.53 18.46
C PRO A 22 41.14 -18.17 18.72
N PRO A 23 41.01 -19.07 19.71
CA PRO A 23 39.69 -19.52 20.14
C PRO A 23 38.90 -18.31 20.63
N ASN A 24 37.68 -18.14 20.11
CA ASN A 24 36.69 -17.18 20.61
C ASN A 24 36.39 -17.54 22.07
N ALA A 25 37.12 -16.94 23.01
CA ALA A 25 36.62 -16.71 24.34
C ALA A 25 35.52 -15.65 24.22
N PRO A 26 34.35 -15.83 24.85
CA PRO A 26 33.39 -14.74 24.98
C PRO A 26 34.10 -13.58 25.67
N PRO A 27 33.86 -12.32 25.27
CA PRO A 27 34.20 -11.21 26.14
C PRO A 27 33.51 -11.48 27.47
N ALA A 28 34.24 -11.34 28.58
CA ALA A 28 33.66 -11.45 29.91
C ALA A 28 32.43 -10.54 29.97
N ASP A 29 31.26 -11.14 30.17
CA ASP A 29 30.01 -10.45 30.42
C ASP A 29 30.21 -9.55 31.65
N THR A 30 30.49 -8.28 31.42
CA THR A 30 30.02 -7.25 32.33
C THR A 30 28.55 -7.08 32.05
N GLU A 31 27.72 -7.94 32.66
CA GLU A 31 26.31 -7.65 32.88
C GLU A 31 26.21 -6.30 33.60
N ARG A 32 25.97 -5.25 32.83
CA ARG A 32 25.25 -4.07 33.29
C ARG A 32 24.03 -3.97 32.40
N SER A 33 23.03 -4.79 32.71
CA SER A 33 21.65 -4.47 32.40
C SER A 33 21.37 -3.04 32.89
N PRO A 34 20.78 -2.15 32.07
CA PRO A 34 20.34 -0.86 32.56
C PRO A 34 19.41 -1.09 33.75
N SER A 35 19.51 -0.24 34.75
CA SER A 35 18.55 -0.22 35.85
C SER A 35 17.12 -0.21 35.26
N PRO A 36 16.16 -0.94 35.86
CA PRO A 36 14.82 -1.15 35.28
C PRO A 36 13.99 0.15 35.07
N ASP A 37 14.52 1.31 35.46
CA ASP A 37 13.84 2.61 35.45
C ASP A 37 14.31 3.57 34.33
N LEU A 38 15.27 3.18 33.48
CA LEU A 38 15.78 4.03 32.39
C LEU A 38 15.19 3.65 31.02
N HIS A 39 14.59 4.63 30.34
CA HIS A 39 14.05 4.46 28.99
C HIS A 39 15.16 4.07 27.99
N PRO A 40 14.95 3.17 27.02
CA PRO A 40 16.00 2.68 26.13
C PRO A 40 16.60 3.76 25.21
N ASP A 41 15.76 4.67 24.72
CA ASP A 41 16.23 5.85 23.99
C ASP A 41 16.55 6.98 24.97
N HIS A 42 17.84 7.27 25.13
CA HIS A 42 18.31 8.33 26.00
C HIS A 42 17.81 9.72 25.58
N ARG A 43 17.45 9.93 24.31
CA ARG A 43 16.99 11.24 23.80
C ARG A 43 15.70 11.71 24.48
N THR A 44 14.90 10.78 24.97
CA THR A 44 13.64 11.03 25.69
C THR A 44 13.84 11.38 27.16
N TRP A 45 15.05 11.21 27.71
CA TRP A 45 15.27 11.35 29.15
C TRP A 45 15.08 12.79 29.62
N GLY A 46 14.21 12.96 30.62
CA GLY A 46 14.15 14.16 31.42
C GLY A 46 15.36 14.29 32.37
N PRO A 47 15.55 15.45 33.03
CA PRO A 47 16.70 15.68 33.90
C PRO A 47 16.88 14.67 35.04
N GLU A 48 15.79 14.12 35.58
CA GLU A 48 15.88 13.10 36.63
C GLU A 48 16.35 11.73 36.11
N GLN A 49 15.93 11.35 34.90
CA GLN A 49 16.40 10.12 34.26
C GLN A 49 17.89 10.24 33.91
N VAL A 50 18.33 11.40 33.43
CA VAL A 50 19.76 11.70 33.26
C VAL A 50 20.51 11.57 34.58
N CYS A 51 19.96 12.11 35.68
CA CYS A 51 20.56 11.98 37.01
C CYS A 51 20.60 10.52 37.50
N SER A 52 19.63 9.68 37.12
CA SER A 52 19.65 8.25 37.41
C SER A 52 20.74 7.52 36.62
N PHE A 53 20.86 7.79 35.32
CA PHE A 53 21.93 7.27 34.47
C PHE A 53 23.32 7.67 34.98
N LEU A 54 23.51 8.93 35.38
CA LEU A 54 24.76 9.40 35.96
C LEU A 54 25.13 8.62 37.22
N ARG A 55 24.15 8.34 38.11
CA ARG A 55 24.37 7.51 39.30
C ARG A 55 24.81 6.09 38.94
N ASP A 56 24.19 5.47 37.96
CA ASP A 56 24.54 4.10 37.50
C ASP A 56 25.94 4.04 36.86
N CYS A 57 26.37 5.13 36.24
CA CYS A 57 27.71 5.32 35.71
C CYS A 57 28.77 5.59 36.80
N GLY A 58 28.34 5.71 38.07
CA GLY A 58 29.19 5.99 39.23
C GLY A 58 29.42 7.47 39.52
N PHE A 59 28.55 8.34 39.01
CA PHE A 59 28.55 9.79 39.24
C PHE A 59 27.40 10.16 40.17
N SER A 60 27.65 10.00 41.47
CA SER A 60 26.65 10.20 42.54
C SER A 60 26.83 11.51 43.32
N ASP A 61 27.72 12.40 42.85
CA ASP A 61 27.99 13.69 43.51
C ASP A 61 26.74 14.58 43.50
N SER A 62 26.29 15.01 44.69
CA SER A 62 25.05 15.77 44.83
C SER A 62 25.09 17.11 44.10
N GLY A 63 26.25 17.78 44.09
CA GLY A 63 26.43 19.06 43.39
C GLY A 63 26.39 18.90 41.86
N LEU A 64 26.93 17.82 41.30
CA LEU A 64 26.82 17.50 39.88
C LEU A 64 25.37 17.25 39.47
N LEU A 65 24.64 16.44 40.24
CA LEU A 65 23.25 16.11 39.95
C LEU A 65 22.34 17.35 40.06
N GLU A 66 22.58 18.20 41.05
CA GLU A 66 21.86 19.47 41.22
C GLU A 66 22.13 20.43 40.05
N ARG A 67 23.40 20.59 39.61
CA ARG A 67 23.72 21.38 38.40
C ARG A 67 23.10 20.81 37.13
N CYS A 68 22.97 19.49 37.01
CA CYS A 68 22.28 18.87 35.87
C CYS A 68 20.77 19.20 35.88
N ARG A 69 20.13 19.24 37.06
CA ARG A 69 18.73 19.66 37.22
C ARG A 69 18.56 21.15 36.93
N GLU A 70 19.41 22.00 37.50
CA GLU A 70 19.36 23.46 37.32
C GLU A 70 19.55 23.87 35.86
N LYS A 71 20.53 23.26 35.17
CA LYS A 71 20.79 23.47 33.74
C LYS A 71 19.83 22.69 32.83
N LYS A 72 18.86 21.95 33.40
CA LYS A 72 17.86 21.15 32.69
C LYS A 72 18.47 20.23 31.62
N ILE A 73 19.55 19.55 31.94
CA ILE A 73 20.21 18.63 31.01
C ILE A 73 19.28 17.43 30.75
N THR A 74 18.84 17.29 29.51
CA THR A 74 18.06 16.15 29.02
C THR A 74 18.96 15.14 28.33
N GLY A 75 18.50 13.90 28.18
CA GLY A 75 19.35 12.87 27.58
C GLY A 75 19.58 13.05 26.07
N SER A 76 18.80 13.91 25.39
CA SER A 76 19.10 14.39 24.04
C SER A 76 20.38 15.23 23.95
N ILE A 77 20.80 15.84 25.06
CA ILE A 77 22.00 16.69 25.13
C ILE A 77 23.24 15.87 25.45
N LEU A 78 23.08 14.67 26.05
CA LEU A 78 24.19 13.82 26.47
C LEU A 78 25.25 13.58 25.37
N PRO A 79 24.89 13.23 24.11
CA PRO A 79 25.88 13.00 23.05
C PRO A 79 26.69 14.24 22.66
N PHE A 80 26.20 15.43 22.99
CA PHE A 80 26.82 16.71 22.66
C PHE A 80 27.65 17.30 23.81
N LEU A 81 27.71 16.60 24.95
CA LEU A 81 28.60 17.00 26.04
C LEU A 81 30.04 16.79 25.61
N ASP A 82 30.85 17.85 25.70
CA ASP A 82 32.28 17.79 25.49
C ASP A 82 33.06 17.96 26.81
N GLU A 83 34.38 17.84 26.73
CA GLU A 83 35.25 17.86 27.90
C GLU A 83 35.21 19.20 28.67
N SER A 84 34.89 20.31 27.98
CA SER A 84 34.76 21.64 28.57
C SER A 84 33.44 21.81 29.30
N LEU A 85 32.34 21.35 28.69
CA LEU A 85 31.00 21.36 29.28
C LEU A 85 30.92 20.49 30.52
N LEU A 86 31.63 19.35 30.54
CA LEU A 86 31.72 18.49 31.71
C LEU A 86 32.52 19.13 32.86
N GLU A 87 33.51 19.97 32.55
CA GLU A 87 34.25 20.75 33.54
C GLU A 87 33.37 21.83 34.16
N ASP A 88 32.56 22.52 33.34
CA ASP A 88 31.54 23.48 33.78
C ASP A 88 30.38 22.87 34.57
N LEU A 89 30.20 21.54 34.45
CA LEU A 89 29.30 20.75 35.29
C LEU A 89 29.96 20.28 36.59
N GLY A 90 31.22 20.69 36.83
CA GLY A 90 31.98 20.44 38.06
C GLY A 90 32.63 19.06 38.11
N ILE A 91 32.86 18.41 36.97
CA ILE A 91 33.67 17.18 36.88
C ILE A 91 35.13 17.58 36.61
N SER A 92 35.85 17.97 37.66
CA SER A 92 37.23 18.46 37.55
C SER A 92 38.25 17.38 37.13
N SER A 93 38.00 16.11 37.48
CA SER A 93 38.90 15.01 37.16
C SER A 93 38.81 14.60 35.68
N TYR A 94 39.92 14.74 34.96
CA TYR A 94 40.07 14.31 33.56
C TYR A 94 39.64 12.85 33.32
N GLY A 95 40.10 11.91 34.17
CA GLY A 95 39.73 10.50 34.05
C GLY A 95 38.24 10.22 34.26
N LYS A 96 37.56 11.04 35.08
CA LYS A 96 36.09 10.95 35.25
C LYS A 96 35.34 11.50 34.03
N ARG A 97 35.83 12.57 33.41
CA ARG A 97 35.25 13.13 32.17
C ARG A 97 35.30 12.11 31.02
N ILE A 98 36.47 11.53 30.76
CA ILE A 98 36.64 10.47 29.74
C ILE A 98 35.74 9.26 30.03
N LYS A 99 35.64 8.83 31.29
CA LYS A 99 34.75 7.72 31.67
C LYS A 99 33.28 8.03 31.35
N LEU A 100 32.82 9.24 31.63
CA LEU A 100 31.44 9.64 31.34
C LEU A 100 31.19 9.73 29.83
N LEU A 101 32.11 10.35 29.07
CA LEU A 101 32.03 10.41 27.61
C LEU A 101 31.97 9.01 26.98
N ASN A 102 32.74 8.04 27.49
CA ASN A 102 32.68 6.66 27.04
C ASN A 102 31.33 5.99 27.36
N ASN A 103 30.76 6.22 28.55
CA ASN A 103 29.42 5.69 28.88
C ASN A 103 28.34 6.34 28.00
N ILE A 104 28.47 7.63 27.68
CA ILE A 104 27.56 8.33 26.76
C ILE A 104 27.68 7.76 25.34
N GLN A 105 28.89 7.55 24.84
CA GLN A 105 29.11 6.90 23.53
C GLN A 105 28.56 5.47 23.48
N GLN A 106 28.57 4.75 24.60
CA GLN A 106 27.92 3.44 24.71
C GLN A 106 26.39 3.52 24.60
N LEU A 107 25.75 4.63 25.00
CA LEU A 107 24.30 4.81 24.82
C LEU A 107 23.91 4.82 23.34
N ASP A 108 24.62 5.58 22.52
CA ASP A 108 24.39 5.63 21.06
C ASP A 108 24.67 4.26 20.40
N GLN A 109 25.71 3.55 20.86
CA GLN A 109 26.02 2.20 20.35
C GLN A 109 24.91 1.20 20.71
N ILE A 110 24.44 1.19 21.96
CA ILE A 110 23.35 0.30 22.41
C ILE A 110 22.07 0.55 21.59
N GLN A 111 21.73 1.81 21.30
CA GLN A 111 20.58 2.14 20.47
C GLN A 111 20.67 1.52 19.08
N VAL A 112 21.82 1.67 18.39
CA VAL A 112 22.05 1.08 17.06
C VAL A 112 22.05 -0.46 17.10
N TYR A 113 22.59 -1.08 18.15
CA TYR A 113 22.58 -2.55 18.31
C TYR A 113 21.18 -3.13 18.61
N THR A 114 20.22 -2.30 19.02
CA THR A 114 18.84 -2.75 19.32
C THR A 114 17.89 -2.66 18.12
N MET A 115 18.25 -1.89 17.08
CA MET A 115 17.45 -1.79 15.85
C MET A 115 17.54 -3.11 15.08
N LYS A 116 16.40 -3.60 14.58
CA LYS A 116 16.38 -4.80 13.74
C LYS A 116 16.46 -4.39 12.28
N VAL A 117 17.45 -4.94 11.58
CA VAL A 117 17.64 -4.73 10.15
C VAL A 117 16.93 -5.83 9.38
N ILE A 118 16.08 -5.47 8.42
CA ILE A 118 15.45 -6.38 7.47
C ILE A 118 15.98 -6.03 6.07
N ASN A 119 16.20 -7.04 5.23
CA ASN A 119 16.57 -6.82 3.83
C ASN A 119 15.32 -6.96 2.94
N ASP A 120 14.91 -5.86 2.33
CA ASP A 120 13.80 -5.78 1.39
C ASP A 120 14.32 -5.58 -0.04
N PRO A 121 13.82 -6.31 -1.06
CA PRO A 121 14.33 -6.21 -2.43
C PRO A 121 14.04 -4.86 -3.12
N ILE A 122 13.07 -4.10 -2.62
CA ILE A 122 12.64 -2.79 -3.15
C ILE A 122 13.42 -1.67 -2.46
N HIS A 123 13.61 -1.76 -1.14
CA HIS A 123 14.17 -0.69 -0.33
C HIS A 123 15.61 -0.92 0.14
N GLY A 124 16.15 -2.13 -0.02
CA GLY A 124 17.44 -2.53 0.52
C GLY A 124 17.35 -2.84 2.01
N HIS A 125 18.35 -2.43 2.78
CA HIS A 125 18.33 -2.60 4.24
C HIS A 125 17.40 -1.56 4.87
N ILE A 126 16.39 -2.04 5.60
CA ILE A 126 15.45 -1.22 6.36
C ILE A 126 15.66 -1.46 7.85
N GLU A 127 15.69 -0.38 8.61
CA GLU A 127 15.86 -0.41 10.07
C GLU A 127 14.52 -0.17 10.74
N PHE A 128 14.19 -1.00 11.73
CA PHE A 128 13.00 -0.86 12.54
C PHE A 128 13.32 -0.74 14.03
N HIS A 129 12.65 0.23 14.64
CA HIS A 129 12.64 0.43 16.07
C HIS A 129 12.08 -0.79 16.82
N PRO A 130 12.59 -1.15 18.01
CA PRO A 130 12.11 -2.30 18.78
C PRO A 130 10.60 -2.35 18.99
N LEU A 131 9.94 -1.22 19.24
CA LEU A 131 8.47 -1.14 19.33
C LEU A 131 7.78 -1.63 18.04
N LEU A 132 8.29 -1.25 16.88
CA LEU A 132 7.76 -1.68 15.58
C LEU A 132 7.93 -3.20 15.42
N ILE A 133 9.07 -3.75 15.85
CA ILE A 133 9.30 -5.19 15.86
C ILE A 133 8.32 -5.93 16.78
N ARG A 134 8.02 -5.37 17.95
CA ARG A 134 7.02 -5.94 18.87
C ARG A 134 5.61 -5.99 18.27
N ILE A 135 5.27 -5.06 17.37
CA ILE A 135 4.01 -5.08 16.60
C ILE A 135 4.09 -6.11 15.46
N ILE A 136 5.21 -6.12 14.72
CA ILE A 136 5.43 -7.04 13.59
C ILE A 136 5.41 -8.50 14.05
N ASP A 137 6.02 -8.82 15.19
CA ASP A 137 6.16 -10.18 15.71
C ASP A 137 4.90 -10.61 16.52
N THR A 138 3.70 -10.31 16.00
CA THR A 138 2.40 -10.72 16.55
C THR A 138 1.60 -11.57 15.55
N PRO A 139 0.69 -12.46 16.00
CA PRO A 139 -0.17 -13.23 15.09
C PRO A 139 -0.97 -12.34 14.13
N GLN A 140 -1.47 -11.21 14.64
CA GLN A 140 -2.31 -10.25 13.90
C GLN A 140 -1.55 -9.63 12.73
N PHE A 141 -0.26 -9.34 12.88
CA PHE A 141 0.58 -8.82 11.79
C PHE A 141 1.14 -9.93 10.91
N GLN A 142 1.61 -11.04 11.51
CA GLN A 142 2.20 -12.17 10.77
C GLN A 142 1.18 -12.84 9.83
N ARG A 143 -0.14 -12.73 10.09
CA ARG A 143 -1.18 -13.20 9.16
C ARG A 143 -1.01 -12.65 7.74
N LEU A 144 -0.49 -11.43 7.60
CA LEU A 144 -0.32 -10.76 6.31
C LEU A 144 0.68 -11.48 5.39
N ARG A 145 1.48 -12.42 5.92
CA ARG A 145 2.35 -13.30 5.10
C ARG A 145 1.56 -14.26 4.22
N TYR A 146 0.31 -14.50 4.58
CA TYR A 146 -0.56 -15.48 3.96
C TYR A 146 -1.69 -14.83 3.16
N ILE A 147 -1.52 -13.56 2.77
CA ILE A 147 -2.50 -12.81 1.98
C ILE A 147 -1.80 -12.16 0.80
N LYS A 148 -2.05 -12.66 -0.41
CA LYS A 148 -1.44 -12.17 -1.65
C LYS A 148 -1.83 -10.73 -1.90
N GLN A 149 -0.84 -9.88 -2.21
CA GLN A 149 -1.04 -8.45 -2.50
C GLN A 149 -2.05 -8.26 -3.63
N LEU A 150 -1.85 -9.02 -4.72
CA LEU A 150 -2.64 -8.92 -5.95
C LEU A 150 -3.70 -10.01 -6.10
N GLY A 151 -4.04 -10.73 -5.02
CA GLY A 151 -5.09 -11.76 -5.04
C GLY A 151 -4.95 -12.75 -6.21
N GLY A 152 -5.99 -12.87 -7.04
CA GLY A 152 -6.02 -13.72 -8.23
C GLY A 152 -5.01 -13.33 -9.32
N GLY A 153 -4.41 -12.14 -9.23
CA GLY A 153 -3.32 -11.68 -10.09
C GLY A 153 -2.14 -12.65 -10.14
N TYR A 154 -1.85 -13.37 -9.04
CA TYR A 154 -0.79 -14.40 -9.01
C TYR A 154 -1.01 -15.54 -10.03
N TYR A 155 -2.27 -15.87 -10.34
CA TYR A 155 -2.62 -16.90 -11.34
C TYR A 155 -2.52 -16.40 -12.80
N VAL A 156 -2.13 -15.14 -13.00
CA VAL A 156 -1.87 -14.53 -14.31
C VAL A 156 -0.39 -14.12 -14.41
N PHE A 157 0.13 -13.50 -13.35
CA PHE A 157 1.49 -13.02 -13.24
C PHE A 157 2.22 -13.88 -12.20
N PRO A 158 2.98 -14.91 -12.63
CA PRO A 158 3.62 -15.84 -11.68
C PRO A 158 4.68 -15.17 -10.79
N GLY A 159 5.21 -14.01 -11.19
CA GLY A 159 6.10 -13.20 -10.37
C GLY A 159 5.40 -12.43 -9.23
N ALA A 160 4.07 -12.23 -9.32
CA ALA A 160 3.26 -11.57 -8.30
C ALA A 160 2.97 -12.48 -7.09
N SER A 161 4.03 -13.09 -6.55
CA SER A 161 3.95 -14.01 -5.41
C SER A 161 3.99 -13.31 -4.05
N HIS A 162 4.17 -11.99 -4.05
CA HIS A 162 4.30 -11.17 -2.85
C HIS A 162 2.98 -11.03 -2.09
N ASN A 163 3.10 -10.76 -0.79
CA ASN A 163 2.01 -10.67 0.17
C ASN A 163 1.96 -9.29 0.81
N ARG A 164 0.85 -9.02 1.51
CA ARG A 164 0.63 -7.76 2.24
C ARG A 164 1.71 -7.49 3.29
N PHE A 165 2.32 -8.54 3.86
CA PHE A 165 3.35 -8.41 4.90
C PHE A 165 4.53 -7.53 4.49
N GLU A 166 5.23 -7.87 3.40
CA GLU A 166 6.40 -7.12 2.94
C GLU A 166 6.03 -5.73 2.42
N HIS A 167 4.84 -5.57 1.86
CA HIS A 167 4.28 -4.26 1.51
C HIS A 167 4.09 -3.38 2.76
N SER A 168 3.43 -3.88 3.81
CA SER A 168 3.25 -3.17 5.07
C SER A 168 4.57 -2.74 5.70
N LEU A 169 5.62 -3.60 5.66
CA LEU A 169 6.96 -3.21 6.09
C LEU A 169 7.50 -2.02 5.28
N GLY A 170 7.40 -2.08 3.96
CA GLY A 170 7.85 -0.99 3.09
C GLY A 170 7.10 0.32 3.31
N VAL A 171 5.79 0.27 3.52
CA VAL A 171 4.97 1.45 3.87
C VAL A 171 5.39 2.04 5.21
N GLY A 172 5.58 1.22 6.24
CA GLY A 172 6.10 1.67 7.54
C GLY A 172 7.48 2.31 7.45
N TYR A 173 8.37 1.78 6.59
CA TYR A 173 9.67 2.35 6.30
C TYR A 173 9.57 3.71 5.59
N LEU A 174 8.80 3.80 4.49
CA LEU A 174 8.65 5.04 3.72
C LEU A 174 7.96 6.14 4.51
N ALA A 175 6.98 5.78 5.36
CA ALA A 175 6.35 6.70 6.30
C ALA A 175 7.41 7.34 7.22
N GLY A 176 8.31 6.52 7.77
CA GLY A 176 9.45 6.96 8.56
C GLY A 176 10.44 7.85 7.79
N CYS A 177 10.75 7.50 6.53
CA CYS A 177 11.62 8.31 5.68
C CYS A 177 11.05 9.71 5.42
N LEU A 178 9.77 9.80 5.06
CA LEU A 178 9.13 11.07 4.74
C LEU A 178 9.04 11.97 5.99
N VAL A 179 8.53 11.44 7.11
CA VAL A 179 8.37 12.23 8.34
C VAL A 179 9.71 12.72 8.88
N ARG A 180 10.77 11.89 8.79
CA ARG A 180 12.12 12.28 9.22
C ARG A 180 12.70 13.38 8.33
N GLU A 181 12.57 13.26 7.01
CA GLU A 181 13.05 14.28 6.07
C GLU A 181 12.34 15.63 6.30
N LEU A 182 11.03 15.63 6.60
CA LEU A 182 10.29 16.83 6.97
C LEU A 182 10.81 17.42 8.30
N SER A 183 11.06 16.56 9.30
CA SER A 183 11.58 16.96 10.60
C SER A 183 12.96 17.63 10.50
N GLU A 184 13.89 17.02 9.77
CA GLU A 184 15.25 17.51 9.59
C GLU A 184 15.30 18.84 8.81
N LYS A 185 14.44 19.00 7.79
CA LYS A 185 14.39 20.22 6.98
C LYS A 185 13.67 21.38 7.63
N GLN A 186 12.76 21.09 8.55
CA GLN A 186 11.88 22.07 9.17
C GLN A 186 11.71 21.77 10.67
N PRO A 187 12.76 21.97 11.48
CA PRO A 187 12.69 21.75 12.93
C PRO A 187 11.59 22.56 13.62
N GLU A 188 11.17 23.69 13.03
CA GLU A 188 10.06 24.53 13.51
C GLU A 188 8.69 23.81 13.51
N LEU A 189 8.56 22.69 12.79
CA LEU A 189 7.36 21.85 12.80
C LEU A 189 7.19 21.06 14.10
N GLN A 190 8.24 20.96 14.93
CA GLN A 190 8.23 20.25 16.22
C GLN A 190 7.71 18.81 16.09
N ILE A 191 8.19 18.10 15.07
CA ILE A 191 7.94 16.67 14.88
C ILE A 191 8.80 15.93 15.91
N SER A 192 8.15 15.22 16.82
CA SER A 192 8.82 14.45 17.88
C SER A 192 9.08 13.01 17.44
N GLU A 193 9.98 12.30 18.13
CA GLU A 193 10.15 10.84 17.96
C GLU A 193 8.84 10.08 18.17
N ARG A 194 8.01 10.52 19.13
CA ARG A 194 6.66 10.01 19.35
C ARG A 194 5.78 10.13 18.10
N ASP A 195 5.82 11.28 17.41
CA ASP A 195 5.07 11.45 16.15
C ASP A 195 5.61 10.54 15.05
N MET A 196 6.93 10.43 14.92
CA MET A 196 7.56 9.58 13.91
C MET A 196 7.20 8.10 14.12
N LEU A 197 7.29 7.60 15.35
CA LEU A 197 6.86 6.25 15.69
C LEU A 197 5.38 6.03 15.38
N CYS A 198 4.50 6.96 15.74
CA CYS A 198 3.07 6.84 15.42
C CYS A 198 2.80 6.78 13.90
N VAL A 199 3.49 7.60 13.12
CA VAL A 199 3.38 7.60 11.65
C VAL A 199 3.90 6.27 11.06
N GLN A 200 5.01 5.73 11.58
CA GLN A 200 5.52 4.42 11.18
C GLN A 200 4.58 3.28 11.56
N ILE A 201 3.99 3.31 12.77
CA ILE A 201 3.00 2.31 13.20
C ILE A 201 1.76 2.36 12.31
N ALA A 202 1.25 3.54 11.98
CA ALA A 202 0.15 3.69 11.05
C ALA A 202 0.50 3.12 9.67
N GLY A 203 1.70 3.40 9.15
CA GLY A 203 2.19 2.82 7.89
C GLY A 203 2.27 1.29 7.92
N LEU A 204 2.79 0.69 9.00
CA LEU A 204 2.80 -0.76 9.20
C LEU A 204 1.38 -1.33 9.24
N CYS A 205 0.46 -0.65 9.93
CA CYS A 205 -0.83 -1.22 10.30
C CYS A 205 -1.96 -0.92 9.31
N HIS A 206 -1.75 -0.10 8.28
CA HIS A 206 -2.80 0.35 7.37
C HIS A 206 -3.54 -0.79 6.65
N ASP A 207 -2.87 -1.93 6.47
CA ASP A 207 -3.34 -3.09 5.71
C ASP A 207 -3.69 -4.33 6.57
N LEU A 208 -3.66 -4.19 7.90
CA LEU A 208 -4.00 -5.28 8.82
C LEU A 208 -5.39 -5.89 8.60
N GLY A 209 -6.32 -5.13 8.02
CA GLY A 209 -7.70 -5.48 7.78
C GLY A 209 -8.01 -6.17 6.46
N HIS A 210 -7.01 -6.39 5.60
CA HIS A 210 -7.25 -7.14 4.36
C HIS A 210 -7.65 -8.59 4.65
N GLY A 211 -8.67 -9.10 3.96
CA GLY A 211 -9.04 -10.51 3.99
C GLY A 211 -8.34 -11.35 2.91
N PRO A 212 -8.72 -12.63 2.76
CA PRO A 212 -8.17 -13.52 1.75
C PRO A 212 -8.24 -12.93 0.34
N PHE A 213 -7.13 -12.98 -0.39
CA PHE A 213 -6.96 -12.43 -1.73
C PHE A 213 -7.16 -10.89 -1.80
N SER A 214 -6.86 -10.18 -0.72
CA SER A 214 -6.85 -8.72 -0.63
C SER A 214 -8.18 -8.08 -1.08
N HIS A 215 -8.19 -7.35 -2.20
CA HIS A 215 -9.36 -6.59 -2.67
C HIS A 215 -10.51 -7.46 -3.17
N LEU A 216 -10.28 -8.76 -3.38
CA LEU A 216 -11.35 -9.72 -3.65
C LEU A 216 -12.32 -9.75 -2.46
N PHE A 217 -11.79 -9.80 -1.24
CA PHE A 217 -12.59 -10.05 -0.05
C PHE A 217 -13.55 -8.90 0.26
N ASP A 218 -13.06 -7.67 0.39
CA ASP A 218 -13.86 -6.49 0.69
C ASP A 218 -14.58 -5.93 -0.55
N GLY A 219 -14.00 -6.10 -1.74
CA GLY A 219 -14.54 -5.55 -2.98
C GLY A 219 -15.55 -6.45 -3.71
N ARG A 220 -15.54 -7.77 -3.49
CA ARG A 220 -16.46 -8.72 -4.15
C ARG A 220 -17.19 -9.64 -3.17
N PHE A 221 -16.45 -10.36 -2.31
CA PHE A 221 -17.07 -11.39 -1.45
C PHE A 221 -17.99 -10.81 -0.38
N ILE A 222 -17.51 -9.91 0.48
CA ILE A 222 -18.34 -9.32 1.56
C ILE A 222 -19.58 -8.60 1.01
N PRO A 223 -19.49 -7.76 -0.05
CA PRO A 223 -20.68 -7.13 -0.64
C PRO A 223 -21.75 -8.12 -1.13
N LEU A 224 -21.34 -9.31 -1.59
CA LEU A 224 -22.27 -10.35 -2.04
C LEU A 224 -22.79 -11.22 -0.90
N ALA A 225 -21.94 -11.57 0.07
CA ALA A 225 -22.29 -12.41 1.21
C ALA A 225 -23.11 -11.67 2.27
N ARG A 226 -22.84 -10.37 2.47
CA ARG A 226 -23.45 -9.52 3.49
C ARG A 226 -23.77 -8.13 2.92
N PRO A 227 -24.76 -8.01 2.01
CA PRO A 227 -25.08 -6.74 1.33
C PRO A 227 -25.51 -5.60 2.28
N ASP A 228 -26.02 -5.94 3.46
CA ASP A 228 -26.43 -4.96 4.48
C ASP A 228 -25.25 -4.37 5.28
N VAL A 229 -24.05 -4.95 5.14
CA VAL A 229 -22.85 -4.54 5.89
C VAL A 229 -21.93 -3.73 4.98
N LYS A 230 -21.68 -2.48 5.36
CA LYS A 230 -20.64 -1.65 4.74
C LYS A 230 -19.31 -1.90 5.43
N TRP A 231 -18.50 -2.74 4.83
CA TRP A 231 -17.15 -3.08 5.30
C TRP A 231 -16.08 -2.50 4.38
N THR A 232 -14.99 -2.01 4.96
CA THR A 232 -13.76 -1.71 4.22
C THR A 232 -12.55 -2.30 4.93
N HIS A 233 -11.49 -2.62 4.20
CA HIS A 233 -10.27 -3.12 4.82
C HIS A 233 -9.64 -2.11 5.79
N GLU A 234 -9.82 -0.79 5.60
CA GLU A 234 -9.33 0.22 6.55
C GLU A 234 -10.05 0.15 7.90
N GLN A 235 -11.37 -0.12 7.91
CA GLN A 235 -12.11 -0.38 9.15
C GLN A 235 -11.58 -1.65 9.83
N GLY A 236 -11.36 -2.71 9.05
CA GLY A 236 -10.72 -3.92 9.54
C GLY A 236 -9.32 -3.70 10.10
N SER A 237 -8.53 -2.80 9.51
CA SER A 237 -7.18 -2.48 9.96
C SER A 237 -7.20 -1.82 11.32
N VAL A 238 -8.13 -0.90 11.56
CA VAL A 238 -8.33 -0.26 12.87
C VAL A 238 -8.81 -1.25 13.93
N MET A 239 -9.74 -2.13 13.58
CA MET A 239 -10.23 -3.17 14.50
C MET A 239 -9.12 -4.18 14.85
N MET A 240 -8.37 -4.63 13.84
CA MET A 240 -7.26 -5.55 14.00
C MET A 240 -6.09 -4.92 14.76
N PHE A 241 -5.80 -3.64 14.54
CA PHE A 241 -4.78 -2.90 15.30
C PHE A 241 -5.13 -2.82 16.78
N GLU A 242 -6.38 -2.51 17.12
CA GLU A 242 -6.83 -2.50 18.52
C GLU A 242 -6.73 -3.91 19.14
N HIS A 243 -7.16 -4.94 18.41
CA HIS A 243 -7.03 -6.33 18.86
C HIS A 243 -5.56 -6.75 19.05
N LEU A 244 -4.66 -6.34 18.15
CA LEU A 244 -3.22 -6.56 18.22
C LEU A 244 -2.64 -5.92 19.47
N VAL A 245 -2.92 -4.64 19.72
CA VAL A 245 -2.39 -3.92 20.88
C VAL A 245 -2.85 -4.56 22.19
N ASN A 246 -4.15 -4.89 22.30
CA ASN A 246 -4.73 -5.40 23.53
C ASN A 246 -4.31 -6.86 23.79
N SER A 247 -4.33 -7.73 22.78
CA SER A 247 -4.03 -9.17 22.95
C SER A 247 -2.57 -9.44 23.29
N ASN A 248 -1.67 -8.52 22.94
CA ASN A 248 -0.23 -8.68 23.12
C ASN A 248 0.33 -7.75 24.22
N GLY A 249 -0.53 -7.08 25.00
CA GLY A 249 -0.12 -6.20 26.10
C GLY A 249 0.80 -5.06 25.65
N LEU A 250 0.57 -4.49 24.46
CA LEU A 250 1.50 -3.51 23.88
C LEU A 250 1.31 -2.09 24.43
N ARG A 251 0.26 -1.80 25.18
CA ARG A 251 0.05 -0.46 25.79
C ARG A 251 1.21 -0.09 26.70
N ASP A 252 1.57 -0.97 27.62
CA ASP A 252 2.72 -0.77 28.53
C ASP A 252 4.04 -0.63 27.75
N VAL A 253 4.17 -1.37 26.64
CA VAL A 253 5.37 -1.30 25.77
C VAL A 253 5.42 0.04 25.04
N MET A 254 4.28 0.55 24.57
CA MET A 254 4.17 1.87 23.94
C MET A 254 4.55 2.98 24.93
N GLU A 255 4.05 2.92 26.17
CA GLU A 255 4.43 3.84 27.25
C GLU A 255 5.92 3.77 27.58
N HIS A 256 6.46 2.56 27.67
CA HIS A 256 7.89 2.33 27.89
C HIS A 256 8.77 2.94 26.79
N TYR A 257 8.25 3.11 25.56
CA TYR A 257 8.92 3.76 24.44
C TYR A 257 8.48 5.23 24.22
N GLY A 258 7.82 5.85 25.21
CA GLY A 258 7.52 7.29 25.22
C GLY A 258 6.27 7.70 24.44
N LEU A 259 5.41 6.74 24.06
CA LEU A 259 4.08 7.03 23.52
C LEU A 259 3.08 7.21 24.67
N ILE A 260 1.96 7.89 24.37
CA ILE A 260 0.81 8.04 25.26
C ILE A 260 -0.34 7.27 24.59
N PRO A 261 -0.62 6.01 24.98
CA PRO A 261 -1.55 5.14 24.28
C PRO A 261 -2.95 5.74 24.05
N GLU A 262 -3.47 6.51 25.01
CA GLU A 262 -4.79 7.15 24.94
C GLU A 262 -4.88 8.13 23.76
N GLU A 263 -3.80 8.85 23.45
CA GLU A 263 -3.76 9.83 22.36
C GLU A 263 -3.24 9.20 21.06
N ASP A 264 -2.20 8.37 21.17
CA ASP A 264 -1.45 7.85 20.02
C ASP A 264 -2.18 6.75 19.30
N ILE A 265 -2.94 5.90 20.00
CA ILE A 265 -3.79 4.91 19.34
C ILE A 265 -4.87 5.61 18.52
N TRP A 266 -5.44 6.71 19.01
CA TRP A 266 -6.38 7.52 18.21
C TRP A 266 -5.69 8.10 16.98
N PHE A 267 -4.51 8.70 17.14
CA PHE A 267 -3.77 9.25 16.02
C PHE A 267 -3.41 8.22 14.95
N ILE A 268 -2.97 7.02 15.36
CA ILE A 268 -2.65 5.91 14.45
C ILE A 268 -3.90 5.48 13.67
N LYS A 269 -5.04 5.29 14.36
CA LYS A 269 -6.30 4.88 13.72
C LYS A 269 -6.80 5.93 12.74
N GLU A 270 -6.75 7.20 13.12
CA GLU A 270 -7.18 8.33 12.28
C GLU A 270 -6.33 8.46 11.00
N GLN A 271 -5.04 8.11 11.04
CA GLN A 271 -4.19 8.05 9.84
C GLN A 271 -4.58 6.92 8.87
N ILE A 272 -5.19 5.85 9.36
CA ILE A 272 -5.62 4.70 8.53
C ILE A 272 -7.00 4.97 7.92
N THR A 273 -7.99 5.34 8.74
CA THR A 273 -9.37 5.51 8.26
C THR A 273 -9.67 6.90 7.70
N GLY A 274 -8.89 7.91 8.11
CA GLY A 274 -9.24 9.32 7.93
C GLY A 274 -10.08 9.85 9.09
N PRO A 275 -10.66 11.06 8.95
CA PRO A 275 -11.35 11.73 10.04
C PRO A 275 -12.63 10.98 10.42
N PRO A 276 -13.03 10.98 11.71
CA PRO A 276 -14.30 10.39 12.13
C PRO A 276 -15.47 11.06 11.39
N GLU A 277 -16.47 10.26 11.01
CA GLU A 277 -17.66 10.77 10.30
C GLU A 277 -18.35 11.88 11.10
N SER A 278 -18.45 13.08 10.51
CA SER A 278 -19.23 14.20 11.04
C SER A 278 -20.51 14.35 10.22
N PRO A 279 -21.70 14.44 10.83
CA PRO A 279 -22.94 14.73 10.12
C PRO A 279 -22.98 16.15 9.52
N ILE A 280 -22.04 17.02 9.90
CA ILE A 280 -21.94 18.40 9.42
C ILE A 280 -20.72 18.52 8.52
N LYS A 281 -20.94 18.79 7.23
CA LYS A 281 -19.91 19.12 6.22
C LYS A 281 -19.43 20.56 6.39
N ASP A 282 -18.96 20.92 7.57
CA ASP A 282 -18.22 22.17 7.74
C ASP A 282 -16.73 21.87 7.58
N SER A 283 -16.19 22.20 6.41
CA SER A 283 -14.78 21.98 6.07
C SER A 283 -13.81 22.76 6.96
N SER A 284 -14.30 23.77 7.69
CA SER A 284 -13.48 24.62 8.56
C SER A 284 -13.09 23.95 9.88
N LYS A 285 -13.89 23.00 10.38
CA LYS A 285 -13.67 22.40 11.71
C LYS A 285 -12.60 21.31 11.67
N TRP A 286 -11.65 21.36 12.60
CA TRP A 286 -10.68 20.28 12.83
C TRP A 286 -11.38 19.08 13.47
N LEU A 287 -11.46 17.96 12.75
CA LEU A 287 -12.22 16.75 13.16
C LEU A 287 -11.35 15.70 13.86
N TYR A 288 -10.03 15.76 13.67
CA TYR A 288 -9.10 14.81 14.26
C TYR A 288 -8.88 15.10 15.75
N LYS A 289 -8.73 14.03 16.53
CA LYS A 289 -8.50 14.09 17.99
C LYS A 289 -7.07 13.74 18.35
N GLY A 290 -6.40 12.88 17.57
CA GLY A 290 -5.09 12.35 17.91
C GLY A 290 -3.97 13.40 17.87
N ARG A 291 -4.10 14.41 17.01
CA ARG A 291 -3.16 15.53 16.88
C ARG A 291 -3.88 16.85 16.56
N PRO A 292 -3.33 18.00 16.97
CA PRO A 292 -3.92 19.30 16.71
C PRO A 292 -3.68 19.77 15.27
N LYS A 293 -4.39 20.84 14.84
CA LYS A 293 -4.38 21.32 13.44
C LYS A 293 -2.99 21.73 12.93
N GLU A 294 -2.11 22.14 13.83
CA GLU A 294 -0.74 22.54 13.55
C GLU A 294 0.12 21.37 13.04
N LYS A 295 -0.31 20.13 13.31
CA LYS A 295 0.31 18.89 12.82
C LYS A 295 -0.52 18.20 11.71
N SER A 296 -1.37 18.95 11.02
CA SER A 296 -2.26 18.43 9.96
C SER A 296 -1.54 17.68 8.84
N PHE A 297 -0.35 18.12 8.45
CA PHE A 297 0.48 17.47 7.43
C PHE A 297 0.85 16.02 7.73
N LEU A 298 0.84 15.58 9.01
CA LEU A 298 1.15 14.18 9.34
C LEU A 298 0.09 13.21 8.82
N TYR A 299 -1.18 13.62 8.73
CA TYR A 299 -2.27 12.82 8.18
C TYR A 299 -2.19 12.66 6.66
N GLU A 300 -1.28 13.37 5.98
CA GLU A 300 -1.06 13.27 4.53
C GLU A 300 0.00 12.24 4.16
N ILE A 301 0.63 11.57 5.13
CA ILE A 301 1.75 10.66 4.91
C ILE A 301 1.30 9.25 4.54
N VAL A 302 0.47 8.61 5.38
CA VAL A 302 0.12 7.19 5.26
C VAL A 302 -1.04 6.96 4.29
N ALA A 303 -2.15 7.66 4.47
CA ALA A 303 -3.33 7.57 3.62
C ALA A 303 -3.87 8.97 3.30
N ASN A 304 -3.49 9.51 2.14
CA ASN A 304 -3.79 10.90 1.81
C ASN A 304 -5.15 11.03 1.09
N LYS A 305 -6.20 11.22 1.89
CA LYS A 305 -7.58 11.38 1.38
C LYS A 305 -7.80 12.67 0.57
N ARG A 306 -6.85 13.64 0.57
CA ARG A 306 -6.99 14.91 -0.16
C ARG A 306 -6.74 14.76 -1.65
N ASN A 307 -5.66 14.08 -2.01
CA ASN A 307 -5.20 13.99 -3.39
C ASN A 307 -4.60 12.62 -3.79
N GLY A 308 -4.58 11.65 -2.87
CA GLY A 308 -4.09 10.31 -3.14
C GLY A 308 -2.58 10.23 -3.37
N ILE A 309 -1.79 11.14 -2.80
CA ILE A 309 -0.32 11.06 -2.80
C ILE A 309 0.14 10.69 -1.39
N ASP A 310 0.50 9.43 -1.21
CA ASP A 310 0.89 8.85 0.07
C ASP A 310 1.93 7.72 -0.10
N VAL A 311 2.56 7.34 1.01
CA VAL A 311 3.65 6.35 1.02
C VAL A 311 3.18 4.92 0.76
N ASP A 312 1.90 4.62 0.97
CA ASP A 312 1.25 3.37 0.55
C ASP A 312 1.44 3.16 -0.96
N LYS A 313 1.01 4.14 -1.76
CA LYS A 313 1.18 4.12 -3.23
C LYS A 313 2.61 4.00 -3.68
N TRP A 314 3.53 4.65 -2.98
CA TRP A 314 4.94 4.63 -3.35
C TRP A 314 5.54 3.24 -3.19
N ASP A 315 5.21 2.52 -2.11
CA ASP A 315 5.65 1.15 -1.93
C ASP A 315 5.01 0.25 -2.98
N TYR A 316 3.68 0.21 -3.08
CA TYR A 316 3.05 -0.79 -3.95
C TYR A 316 3.33 -0.52 -5.43
N PHE A 317 3.49 0.74 -5.87
CA PHE A 317 3.93 1.00 -7.25
C PHE A 317 5.31 0.39 -7.51
N ALA A 318 6.27 0.58 -6.61
CA ALA A 318 7.61 0.04 -6.79
C ALA A 318 7.62 -1.50 -6.68
N ARG A 319 6.92 -2.04 -5.68
CA ARG A 319 6.85 -3.46 -5.37
C ARG A 319 6.08 -4.24 -6.42
N ASP A 320 4.92 -3.77 -6.84
CA ASP A 320 4.13 -4.44 -7.86
C ASP A 320 4.84 -4.38 -9.20
N CYS A 321 5.42 -3.24 -9.57
CA CYS A 321 6.26 -3.14 -10.77
C CYS A 321 7.39 -4.19 -10.76
N HIS A 322 8.12 -4.32 -9.64
CA HIS A 322 9.18 -5.30 -9.50
C HIS A 322 8.70 -6.74 -9.73
N HIS A 323 7.61 -7.14 -9.07
CA HIS A 323 7.08 -8.50 -9.14
C HIS A 323 6.33 -8.80 -10.46
N LEU A 324 5.76 -7.78 -11.11
CA LEU A 324 5.08 -7.90 -12.40
C LEU A 324 6.03 -7.82 -13.60
N GLY A 325 7.29 -7.42 -13.40
CA GLY A 325 8.23 -7.15 -14.49
C GLY A 325 7.86 -5.90 -15.30
N ILE A 326 7.27 -4.90 -14.64
CA ILE A 326 6.91 -3.60 -15.21
C ILE A 326 7.90 -2.56 -14.66
N GLN A 327 8.27 -1.57 -15.46
CA GLN A 327 9.11 -0.48 -14.99
C GLN A 327 8.27 0.56 -14.23
N ASN A 328 8.69 0.91 -13.00
CA ASN A 328 8.15 2.06 -12.27
C ASN A 328 8.90 3.33 -12.69
N ASN A 329 8.17 4.34 -13.18
CA ASN A 329 8.76 5.61 -13.60
C ASN A 329 8.76 6.66 -12.49
N PHE A 330 8.01 6.46 -11.41
CA PHE A 330 7.93 7.40 -10.31
C PHE A 330 9.09 7.23 -9.31
N ASP A 331 9.86 8.31 -9.10
CA ASP A 331 10.93 8.36 -8.11
C ASP A 331 10.46 9.00 -6.81
N TYR A 332 10.08 8.16 -5.85
CA TYR A 332 9.66 8.58 -4.51
C TYR A 332 10.82 9.16 -3.68
N LYS A 333 12.07 8.72 -3.88
CA LYS A 333 13.23 9.24 -3.13
C LYS A 333 13.46 10.70 -3.50
N ARG A 334 13.35 11.00 -4.79
CA ARG A 334 13.37 12.37 -5.30
C ARG A 334 12.21 13.20 -4.75
N PHE A 335 11.00 12.65 -4.71
CA PHE A 335 9.85 13.35 -4.11
C PHE A 335 10.11 13.72 -2.64
N ILE A 336 10.56 12.77 -1.81
CA ILE A 336 10.91 12.99 -0.39
C ILE A 336 11.94 14.13 -0.27
N LYS A 337 12.99 14.11 -1.10
CA LYS A 337 14.01 15.18 -1.13
C LYS A 337 13.48 16.56 -1.54
N PHE A 338 12.33 16.67 -2.19
CA PHE A 338 11.68 17.93 -2.51
C PHE A 338 10.39 18.18 -1.73
N ALA A 339 10.06 17.36 -0.73
CA ALA A 339 8.95 17.61 0.15
C ALA A 339 9.28 18.69 1.19
N ARG A 340 8.32 19.58 1.44
CA ARG A 340 8.29 20.58 2.51
C ARG A 340 6.86 20.74 3.03
N VAL A 341 6.70 21.35 4.18
CA VAL A 341 5.40 21.73 4.74
C VAL A 341 5.23 23.25 4.61
N CYS A 342 4.13 23.67 3.98
CA CYS A 342 3.75 25.07 3.86
C CYS A 342 2.36 25.30 4.46
N GLU A 343 2.09 26.53 4.88
CA GLU A 343 0.79 26.92 5.39
C GLU A 343 -0.15 27.31 4.25
N VAL A 344 -1.36 26.75 4.25
CA VAL A 344 -2.44 27.02 3.29
C VAL A 344 -3.76 26.97 4.03
N ASP A 345 -4.57 28.03 3.94
CA ASP A 345 -5.92 28.08 4.52
C ASP A 345 -5.97 27.69 6.02
N ASP A 346 -5.07 28.25 6.85
CA ASP A 346 -4.93 27.97 8.30
C ASP A 346 -4.58 26.51 8.65
N ARG A 347 -4.01 25.77 7.68
CA ARG A 347 -3.52 24.41 7.85
C ARG A 347 -2.14 24.23 7.24
N LYS A 348 -1.41 23.24 7.73
CA LYS A 348 -0.09 22.88 7.22
C LYS A 348 -0.21 21.68 6.31
N HIS A 349 0.28 21.80 5.09
CA HIS A 349 0.15 20.77 4.06
C HIS A 349 1.51 20.38 3.51
N ILE A 350 1.66 19.10 3.14
CA ILE A 350 2.82 18.64 2.39
C ILE A 350 2.74 19.25 0.99
N CYS A 351 3.80 19.98 0.64
CA CYS A 351 4.02 20.63 -0.63
C CYS A 351 5.28 20.07 -1.28
N THR A 352 5.31 20.04 -2.62
CA THR A 352 6.49 19.64 -3.38
C THR A 352 7.00 20.78 -4.24
N ARG A 353 8.25 20.72 -4.67
CA ARG A 353 8.82 21.76 -5.53
C ARG A 353 8.12 21.77 -6.90
N GLU A 354 7.81 22.96 -7.42
CA GLU A 354 7.04 23.14 -8.69
C GLU A 354 7.57 22.30 -9.87
N LYS A 355 8.89 22.15 -9.99
CA LYS A 355 9.54 21.39 -11.06
C LYS A 355 9.27 19.87 -11.01
N GLU A 356 8.74 19.37 -9.89
CA GLU A 356 8.43 17.95 -9.68
C GLU A 356 7.02 17.59 -10.16
N VAL A 357 6.27 18.54 -10.73
CA VAL A 357 4.94 18.28 -11.31
C VAL A 357 4.95 17.17 -12.36
N GLY A 358 6.01 17.06 -13.17
CA GLY A 358 6.18 15.97 -14.13
C GLY A 358 6.28 14.60 -13.46
N ASN A 359 7.10 14.49 -12.39
CA ASN A 359 7.24 13.26 -11.60
C ASN A 359 5.90 12.82 -10.99
N LEU A 360 5.05 13.77 -10.58
CA LEU A 360 3.70 13.45 -10.10
C LEU A 360 2.76 12.96 -11.21
N TYR A 361 2.82 13.52 -12.42
CA TYR A 361 2.09 12.95 -13.56
C TYR A 361 2.59 11.53 -13.90
N ASP A 362 3.89 11.27 -13.81
CA ASP A 362 4.46 9.93 -13.98
C ASP A 362 3.92 8.94 -12.93
N MET A 363 3.71 9.41 -11.69
CA MET A 363 3.06 8.62 -10.63
C MET A 363 1.64 8.19 -11.01
N PHE A 364 0.77 9.14 -11.40
CA PHE A 364 -0.61 8.82 -11.78
C PHE A 364 -0.70 8.04 -13.09
N HIS A 365 0.23 8.26 -14.03
CA HIS A 365 0.36 7.44 -15.22
C HIS A 365 0.75 5.99 -14.86
N THR A 366 1.70 5.81 -13.95
CA THR A 366 2.09 4.48 -13.45
C THR A 366 0.92 3.78 -12.78
N ARG A 367 0.14 4.49 -11.96
CA ARG A 367 -1.11 3.97 -11.39
C ARG A 367 -2.06 3.46 -12.47
N ASN A 368 -2.40 4.30 -13.44
CA ASN A 368 -3.30 3.91 -14.53
C ASN A 368 -2.75 2.69 -15.32
N SER A 369 -1.45 2.67 -15.58
CA SER A 369 -0.78 1.55 -16.27
C SER A 369 -0.89 0.23 -15.47
N LEU A 370 -0.64 0.26 -14.17
CA LEU A 370 -0.78 -0.91 -13.28
C LEU A 370 -2.24 -1.39 -13.22
N HIS A 371 -3.19 -0.48 -13.09
CA HIS A 371 -4.61 -0.83 -13.12
C HIS A 371 -4.99 -1.50 -14.45
N ARG A 372 -4.62 -0.92 -15.60
CA ARG A 372 -4.97 -1.47 -16.91
C ARG A 372 -4.31 -2.82 -17.20
N ARG A 373 -3.03 -2.96 -16.86
CA ARG A 373 -2.21 -4.12 -17.24
C ARG A 373 -2.35 -5.28 -16.26
N ALA A 374 -2.48 -5.00 -14.96
CA ALA A 374 -2.41 -6.00 -13.90
C ALA A 374 -3.66 -6.06 -13.04
N TYR A 375 -4.00 -5.00 -12.29
CA TYR A 375 -5.06 -5.10 -11.26
C TYR A 375 -6.44 -5.36 -11.86
N GLN A 376 -6.70 -4.78 -13.03
CA GLN A 376 -7.90 -5.00 -13.81
C GLN A 376 -7.58 -5.89 -15.01
N HIS A 377 -6.69 -6.87 -14.87
CA HIS A 377 -6.45 -7.83 -15.94
C HIS A 377 -7.67 -8.75 -16.07
N LYS A 378 -8.24 -8.83 -17.28
CA LYS A 378 -9.49 -9.57 -17.56
C LYS A 378 -9.53 -11.00 -17.00
N VAL A 379 -8.41 -11.73 -17.01
CA VAL A 379 -8.32 -13.10 -16.47
C VAL A 379 -8.16 -13.10 -14.95
N GLY A 380 -7.48 -12.11 -14.37
CA GLY A 380 -7.35 -11.98 -12.91
C GLY A 380 -8.73 -11.77 -12.28
N ASN A 381 -9.50 -10.83 -12.83
CA ASN A 381 -10.87 -10.57 -12.38
C ASN A 381 -11.80 -11.80 -12.52
N ILE A 382 -11.63 -12.65 -13.54
CA ILE A 382 -12.38 -13.92 -13.65
C ILE A 382 -12.03 -14.84 -12.51
N ILE A 383 -10.72 -14.99 -12.21
CA ILE A 383 -10.26 -15.88 -11.15
C ILE A 383 -10.76 -15.38 -9.80
N ASP A 384 -10.69 -14.07 -9.54
CA ASP A 384 -11.26 -13.48 -8.33
C ASP A 384 -12.77 -13.74 -8.22
N THR A 385 -13.49 -13.63 -9.34
CA THR A 385 -14.93 -13.95 -9.38
C THR A 385 -15.19 -15.42 -9.09
N MET A 386 -14.40 -16.34 -9.64
CA MET A 386 -14.54 -17.78 -9.38
C MET A 386 -14.19 -18.14 -7.94
N ILE A 387 -13.16 -17.53 -7.35
CA ILE A 387 -12.84 -17.70 -5.93
C ILE A 387 -13.98 -17.17 -5.06
N THR A 388 -14.56 -16.02 -5.43
CA THR A 388 -15.73 -15.46 -4.74
C THR A 388 -16.93 -16.40 -4.81
N ASP A 389 -17.27 -16.92 -5.99
CA ASP A 389 -18.34 -17.92 -6.17
C ASP A 389 -18.08 -19.15 -5.26
N ALA A 390 -16.85 -19.64 -5.21
CA ALA A 390 -16.49 -20.77 -4.35
C ALA A 390 -16.61 -20.44 -2.86
N PHE A 391 -16.23 -19.24 -2.42
CA PHE A 391 -16.38 -18.82 -1.03
C PHE A 391 -17.84 -18.66 -0.64
N LEU A 392 -18.70 -18.16 -1.53
CA LEU A 392 -20.14 -18.07 -1.28
C LEU A 392 -20.77 -19.45 -1.09
N GLU A 393 -20.36 -20.44 -1.89
CA GLU A 393 -20.82 -21.84 -1.75
C GLU A 393 -20.26 -22.52 -0.48
N ALA A 394 -19.08 -22.11 -0.02
CA ALA A 394 -18.43 -22.69 1.17
C ALA A 394 -18.83 -22.03 2.49
N ASP A 395 -19.26 -20.76 2.45
CA ASP A 395 -19.51 -19.92 3.64
C ASP A 395 -20.38 -20.61 4.70
N PRO A 396 -21.51 -21.27 4.37
CA PRO A 396 -22.40 -21.88 5.38
C PRO A 396 -21.78 -23.06 6.15
N TYR A 397 -20.66 -23.61 5.68
CA TYR A 397 -20.11 -24.88 6.18
C TYR A 397 -18.73 -24.74 6.81
N ILE A 398 -17.98 -23.70 6.43
CA ILE A 398 -16.68 -23.41 7.04
C ILE A 398 -16.90 -22.80 8.42
N GLU A 399 -16.21 -23.34 9.41
CA GLU A 399 -16.22 -22.84 10.78
C GLU A 399 -14.82 -22.35 11.21
N ILE A 400 -14.74 -21.09 11.55
CA ILE A 400 -13.55 -20.41 12.06
C ILE A 400 -13.82 -20.10 13.52
N THR A 401 -12.95 -20.59 14.40
CA THR A 401 -13.12 -20.38 15.85
C THR A 401 -12.57 -19.02 16.24
N GLY A 402 -13.41 -18.17 16.83
CA GLY A 402 -13.05 -16.86 17.35
C GLY A 402 -13.02 -16.81 18.88
N SER A 403 -13.21 -15.60 19.42
CA SER A 403 -13.22 -15.33 20.85
C SER A 403 -14.19 -16.25 21.62
N GLU A 404 -13.79 -16.68 22.81
CA GLU A 404 -14.58 -17.57 23.69
C GLU A 404 -14.97 -18.91 23.04
N GLY A 405 -14.30 -19.32 21.96
CA GLY A 405 -14.60 -20.55 21.24
C GLY A 405 -15.84 -20.46 20.32
N LYS A 406 -16.39 -19.26 20.10
CA LYS A 406 -17.52 -19.05 19.19
C LYS A 406 -17.12 -19.38 17.75
N LYS A 407 -18.06 -19.94 16.98
CA LYS A 407 -17.85 -20.30 15.57
C LYS A 407 -18.36 -19.19 14.67
N TYR A 408 -17.55 -18.84 13.68
CA TYR A 408 -17.82 -17.85 12.65
C TYR A 408 -17.67 -18.50 11.27
N HIS A 409 -18.44 -18.03 10.31
CA HIS A 409 -18.25 -18.32 8.88
C HIS A 409 -17.27 -17.34 8.23
N ILE A 410 -16.90 -17.58 6.97
CA ILE A 410 -15.98 -16.73 6.19
C ILE A 410 -16.47 -15.28 6.18
N SER A 411 -17.77 -15.08 5.96
CA SER A 411 -18.45 -13.78 5.87
C SER A 411 -18.63 -13.07 7.22
N THR A 412 -18.69 -13.83 8.32
CA THR A 412 -18.92 -13.29 9.67
C THR A 412 -17.63 -13.15 10.49
N ALA A 413 -16.51 -13.71 10.03
CA ALA A 413 -15.23 -13.61 10.73
C ALA A 413 -14.78 -12.15 10.91
N ILE A 414 -15.19 -11.22 10.04
CA ILE A 414 -14.92 -9.78 10.19
C ILE A 414 -15.51 -9.17 11.47
N ASP A 415 -16.49 -9.83 12.09
CA ASP A 415 -17.14 -9.38 13.32
C ASP A 415 -16.32 -9.74 14.58
N ASP A 416 -15.30 -10.59 14.45
CA ASP A 416 -14.43 -11.02 15.57
C ASP A 416 -12.96 -11.11 15.13
N MET A 417 -12.11 -10.26 15.71
CA MET A 417 -10.71 -10.16 15.26
C MET A 417 -9.86 -11.39 15.59
N GLU A 418 -10.26 -12.23 16.55
CA GLU A 418 -9.57 -13.50 16.79
C GLU A 418 -9.87 -14.51 15.67
N ALA A 419 -11.12 -14.59 15.21
CA ALA A 419 -11.50 -15.35 14.02
C ALA A 419 -10.84 -14.77 12.76
N PHE A 420 -10.92 -13.45 12.56
CA PHE A 420 -10.35 -12.78 11.38
C PHE A 420 -8.84 -12.92 11.28
N THR A 421 -8.14 -13.02 12.41
CA THR A 421 -6.68 -13.30 12.45
C THR A 421 -6.35 -14.63 11.76
N LYS A 422 -7.24 -15.62 11.85
CA LYS A 422 -7.06 -16.97 11.28
C LYS A 422 -7.54 -17.05 9.82
N LEU A 423 -8.26 -16.05 9.32
CA LEU A 423 -8.79 -16.02 7.97
C LEU A 423 -7.77 -15.39 6.99
N THR A 424 -7.13 -16.24 6.18
CA THR A 424 -6.11 -15.87 5.17
C THR A 424 -6.34 -16.64 3.86
N ASP A 425 -5.44 -16.56 2.88
CA ASP A 425 -5.56 -17.27 1.60
C ASP A 425 -5.56 -18.81 1.77
N ASN A 426 -5.14 -19.32 2.94
CA ASN A 426 -5.23 -20.74 3.29
C ASN A 426 -6.63 -21.34 3.09
N ILE A 427 -7.68 -20.53 3.24
CA ILE A 427 -9.07 -20.97 3.07
C ILE A 427 -9.34 -21.56 1.68
N PHE A 428 -8.62 -21.09 0.65
CA PHE A 428 -8.69 -21.66 -0.69
C PHE A 428 -8.29 -23.15 -0.67
N LEU A 429 -7.18 -23.48 -0.03
CA LEU A 429 -6.66 -24.84 0.03
C LEU A 429 -7.48 -25.71 0.99
N GLU A 430 -8.00 -25.14 2.08
CA GLU A 430 -8.89 -25.84 3.00
C GLU A 430 -10.16 -26.31 2.29
N ILE A 431 -10.81 -25.45 1.50
CA ILE A 431 -11.98 -25.84 0.70
C ILE A 431 -11.57 -26.87 -0.36
N LEU A 432 -10.47 -26.63 -1.07
CA LEU A 432 -10.01 -27.48 -2.17
C LEU A 432 -9.72 -28.93 -1.73
N TYR A 433 -9.11 -29.09 -0.55
CA TYR A 433 -8.68 -30.38 -0.02
C TYR A 433 -9.59 -30.97 1.06
N SER A 434 -10.63 -30.26 1.50
CA SER A 434 -11.61 -30.83 2.43
C SER A 434 -12.24 -32.09 1.85
N ALA A 435 -12.54 -33.06 2.71
CA ALA A 435 -13.28 -34.28 2.36
C ALA A 435 -14.79 -34.15 2.60
N ASP A 436 -15.26 -33.05 3.19
CA ASP A 436 -16.69 -32.84 3.51
C ASP A 436 -17.52 -32.71 2.21
N PRO A 437 -18.52 -33.59 2.00
CA PRO A 437 -19.41 -33.51 0.84
C PRO A 437 -20.18 -32.18 0.72
N LYS A 438 -20.38 -31.45 1.82
CA LYS A 438 -21.06 -30.16 1.80
C LYS A 438 -20.29 -29.09 1.02
N LEU A 439 -18.97 -29.25 0.88
CA LEU A 439 -18.09 -28.33 0.16
C LEU A 439 -17.90 -28.71 -1.32
N ASP A 440 -18.64 -29.71 -1.83
CA ASP A 440 -18.50 -30.21 -3.20
C ASP A 440 -18.65 -29.12 -4.26
N ALA A 441 -19.68 -28.27 -4.13
CA ALA A 441 -19.95 -27.20 -5.08
C ALA A 441 -18.78 -26.20 -5.15
N ALA A 442 -18.32 -25.71 -3.99
CA ALA A 442 -17.18 -24.82 -3.87
C ALA A 442 -15.89 -25.47 -4.43
N ARG A 443 -15.62 -26.71 -4.03
CA ARG A 443 -14.43 -27.46 -4.44
C ARG A 443 -14.38 -27.71 -5.95
N VAL A 444 -15.52 -27.96 -6.59
CA VAL A 444 -15.60 -28.09 -8.06
C VAL A 444 -15.19 -26.79 -8.75
N ILE A 445 -15.58 -25.63 -8.22
CA ILE A 445 -15.18 -24.33 -8.76
C ILE A 445 -13.67 -24.13 -8.62
N LEU A 446 -13.09 -24.41 -7.45
CA LEU A 446 -11.64 -24.27 -7.24
C LEU A 446 -10.81 -25.23 -8.11
N LYS A 447 -11.25 -26.48 -8.28
CA LYS A 447 -10.61 -27.44 -9.20
C LYS A 447 -10.61 -26.97 -10.66
N LYS A 448 -11.65 -26.25 -11.08
CA LYS A 448 -11.67 -25.61 -12.41
C LYS A 448 -10.58 -24.54 -12.53
N ILE A 449 -10.28 -23.79 -11.47
CA ILE A 449 -9.17 -22.83 -11.45
C ILE A 449 -7.83 -23.56 -11.61
N GLU A 450 -7.58 -24.62 -10.82
CA GLU A 450 -6.35 -25.43 -10.91
C GLU A 450 -6.14 -26.04 -12.31
N CYS A 451 -7.21 -26.55 -12.92
CA CYS A 451 -7.17 -27.15 -14.25
C CYS A 451 -7.28 -26.12 -15.40
N ARG A 452 -7.22 -24.82 -15.09
CA ARG A 452 -7.36 -23.70 -16.04
C ARG A 452 -8.66 -23.73 -16.88
N ASN A 453 -9.71 -24.36 -16.35
CA ASN A 453 -11.05 -24.38 -16.92
C ASN A 453 -11.88 -23.19 -16.42
N LEU A 454 -11.40 -21.98 -16.72
CA LEU A 454 -12.02 -20.73 -16.27
C LEU A 454 -13.29 -20.38 -17.05
N TYR A 455 -14.13 -19.51 -16.46
CA TYR A 455 -15.19 -18.82 -17.21
C TYR A 455 -14.59 -18.11 -18.44
N LYS A 456 -15.39 -17.94 -19.50
CA LYS A 456 -14.91 -17.42 -20.78
C LYS A 456 -15.19 -15.93 -20.89
N PHE A 457 -14.15 -15.17 -21.20
CA PHE A 457 -14.29 -13.77 -21.61
C PHE A 457 -15.03 -13.68 -22.94
N VAL A 458 -16.09 -12.88 -22.96
CA VAL A 458 -16.94 -12.65 -24.13
C VAL A 458 -16.50 -11.40 -24.88
N GLY A 459 -16.23 -10.32 -24.16
CA GLY A 459 -15.75 -9.06 -24.73
C GLY A 459 -15.72 -7.90 -23.73
N GLU A 460 -15.24 -6.75 -24.20
CA GLU A 460 -15.13 -5.50 -23.45
C GLU A 460 -15.76 -4.36 -24.25
N THR A 461 -16.42 -3.43 -23.55
CA THR A 461 -17.02 -2.21 -24.11
C THR A 461 -16.95 -1.08 -23.08
N GLN A 462 -17.37 0.12 -23.47
CA GLN A 462 -17.41 1.31 -22.63
C GLN A 462 -18.71 2.09 -22.88
N PRO A 463 -19.30 2.73 -21.85
CA PRO A 463 -20.33 3.73 -22.04
C PRO A 463 -19.83 4.91 -22.88
N MET A 464 -20.68 5.46 -23.74
CA MET A 464 -20.36 6.67 -24.51
C MET A 464 -20.71 7.94 -23.72
N GLY A 465 -19.89 8.99 -23.88
CA GLY A 465 -20.13 10.31 -23.29
C GLY A 465 -20.03 10.33 -21.75
N GLN A 466 -20.96 11.04 -21.09
CA GLN A 466 -21.00 11.17 -19.63
C GLN A 466 -21.82 10.06 -18.94
N ILE A 467 -22.26 9.03 -19.67
CA ILE A 467 -23.06 7.94 -19.11
C ILE A 467 -22.17 7.14 -18.16
N LYS A 468 -22.55 7.06 -16.88
CA LYS A 468 -21.93 6.20 -15.88
C LYS A 468 -22.96 5.19 -15.36
N ILE A 469 -22.63 3.91 -15.42
CA ILE A 469 -23.47 2.87 -14.82
C ILE A 469 -23.30 2.95 -13.30
N LYS A 470 -24.41 3.19 -12.60
CA LYS A 470 -24.48 3.22 -11.14
C LYS A 470 -24.45 1.79 -10.57
N ARG A 471 -23.84 1.63 -9.38
CA ARG A 471 -23.72 0.34 -8.68
C ARG A 471 -25.06 -0.36 -8.46
N GLU A 472 -26.11 0.39 -8.18
CA GLU A 472 -27.49 -0.08 -8.00
C GLU A 472 -28.00 -0.88 -9.21
N ASN A 473 -27.47 -0.62 -10.40
CA ASN A 473 -27.91 -1.26 -11.63
C ASN A 473 -27.11 -2.52 -11.97
N TYR A 474 -26.02 -2.84 -11.25
CA TYR A 474 -25.09 -3.91 -11.65
C TYR A 474 -25.77 -5.29 -11.69
N GLU A 475 -26.65 -5.59 -10.74
CA GLU A 475 -27.40 -6.86 -10.70
C GLU A 475 -28.34 -7.07 -11.90
N SER A 476 -28.76 -5.98 -12.54
CA SER A 476 -29.65 -6.04 -13.70
C SER A 476 -28.91 -6.33 -15.02
N LEU A 477 -27.60 -6.09 -15.08
CA LEU A 477 -26.82 -6.15 -16.32
C LEU A 477 -26.79 -7.56 -16.95
N PRO A 478 -26.58 -8.66 -16.20
CA PRO A 478 -26.63 -10.01 -16.78
C PRO A 478 -27.98 -10.34 -17.41
N LYS A 479 -29.09 -9.86 -16.84
CA LYS A 479 -30.43 -9.99 -17.42
C LYS A 479 -30.54 -9.20 -18.73
N GLY A 480 -29.99 -7.99 -18.76
CA GLY A 480 -29.88 -7.17 -19.96
C GLY A 480 -29.17 -7.91 -21.10
N VAL A 481 -27.99 -8.47 -20.84
CA VAL A 481 -27.22 -9.24 -21.84
C VAL A 481 -27.98 -10.48 -22.31
N ALA A 482 -28.55 -11.26 -21.40
CA ALA A 482 -29.33 -12.45 -21.76
C ALA A 482 -30.57 -12.10 -22.61
N SER A 483 -31.23 -10.97 -22.35
CA SER A 483 -32.41 -10.53 -23.10
C SER A 483 -32.09 -9.96 -24.49
N ALA A 484 -30.84 -9.56 -24.76
CA ALA A 484 -30.41 -8.92 -25.99
C ALA A 484 -30.20 -9.90 -27.16
N LYS A 485 -31.16 -10.81 -27.40
CA LYS A 485 -31.09 -11.78 -28.50
C LYS A 485 -31.39 -11.10 -29.85
N PRO A 486 -30.52 -11.23 -30.88
CA PRO A 486 -30.86 -10.79 -32.23
C PRO A 486 -32.07 -11.57 -32.75
N SER A 487 -33.15 -10.89 -33.09
CA SER A 487 -34.42 -11.51 -33.50
C SER A 487 -34.33 -12.29 -34.81
N ASP A 488 -33.35 -11.98 -35.64
CA ASP A 488 -33.10 -12.56 -36.94
C ASP A 488 -32.06 -13.70 -36.94
N MET A 489 -31.55 -14.09 -35.77
CA MET A 489 -30.57 -15.16 -35.62
C MET A 489 -31.08 -16.29 -34.72
N VAL A 490 -30.96 -17.53 -35.19
CA VAL A 490 -31.20 -18.72 -34.37
C VAL A 490 -29.91 -19.05 -33.60
N LEU A 491 -29.91 -18.76 -32.31
CA LEU A 491 -28.81 -19.07 -31.41
C LEU A 491 -29.17 -20.25 -30.51
N GLU A 492 -28.36 -21.30 -30.59
CA GLU A 492 -28.42 -22.48 -29.71
C GLU A 492 -27.06 -22.70 -29.04
N PRO A 493 -27.00 -22.97 -27.72
CA PRO A 493 -28.12 -23.11 -26.79
C PRO A 493 -28.68 -21.76 -26.30
N GLU A 494 -29.85 -21.78 -25.67
CA GLU A 494 -30.40 -20.63 -24.97
C GLU A 494 -29.55 -20.31 -23.72
N LEU A 495 -29.22 -19.03 -23.55
CA LEU A 495 -28.41 -18.52 -22.43
C LEU A 495 -29.31 -17.74 -21.47
N LYS A 496 -29.16 -18.03 -20.19
CA LYS A 496 -29.89 -17.37 -19.11
C LYS A 496 -29.04 -16.28 -18.47
N ALA A 497 -29.65 -15.42 -17.67
CA ALA A 497 -28.94 -14.38 -16.93
C ALA A 497 -27.82 -14.94 -16.02
N GLU A 498 -28.05 -16.11 -15.40
CA GLU A 498 -27.06 -16.81 -14.56
C GLU A 498 -25.83 -17.32 -15.31
N ASP A 499 -25.91 -17.46 -16.64
CA ASP A 499 -24.77 -17.83 -17.48
C ASP A 499 -23.81 -16.66 -17.71
N PHE A 500 -24.24 -15.42 -17.46
CA PHE A 500 -23.46 -14.22 -17.70
C PHE A 500 -22.95 -13.59 -16.40
N ILE A 501 -21.74 -13.05 -16.48
CA ILE A 501 -21.17 -12.16 -15.46
C ILE A 501 -20.84 -10.85 -16.17
N VAL A 502 -21.28 -9.72 -15.61
CA VAL A 502 -20.96 -8.39 -16.11
C VAL A 502 -20.14 -7.65 -15.05
N ASP A 503 -18.86 -7.42 -15.35
CA ASP A 503 -17.92 -6.73 -14.46
C ASP A 503 -17.78 -5.28 -14.92
N VAL A 504 -18.24 -4.35 -14.09
CA VAL A 504 -18.14 -2.90 -14.35
C VAL A 504 -16.96 -2.35 -13.56
N ILE A 505 -15.96 -1.83 -14.27
CA ILE A 505 -14.68 -1.41 -13.73
C ILE A 505 -14.59 0.11 -13.88
N ASN A 506 -14.38 0.81 -12.76
CA ASN A 506 -14.11 2.23 -12.75
C ASN A 506 -12.60 2.44 -12.76
N MET A 507 -12.11 3.17 -13.77
CA MET A 507 -10.70 3.52 -13.92
C MET A 507 -10.58 5.03 -13.74
N ASP A 508 -9.65 5.48 -12.92
CA ASP A 508 -9.45 6.90 -12.66
C ASP A 508 -7.99 7.23 -12.33
N TYR A 509 -7.70 8.50 -12.03
CA TYR A 509 -6.41 8.97 -11.53
C TYR A 509 -6.37 9.06 -9.99
N GLY A 510 -7.26 8.33 -9.30
CA GLY A 510 -7.35 8.27 -7.84
C GLY A 510 -8.30 9.30 -7.23
N MET A 511 -8.99 10.07 -8.07
CA MET A 511 -9.88 11.16 -7.64
C MET A 511 -11.12 11.31 -8.52
N GLU A 512 -11.69 10.18 -8.95
CA GLU A 512 -12.81 10.13 -9.88
C GLU A 512 -12.55 10.96 -11.14
N ASP A 513 -13.49 11.84 -11.53
CA ASP A 513 -13.41 12.67 -12.73
C ASP A 513 -12.46 13.88 -12.60
N LYS A 514 -11.86 14.10 -11.43
CA LYS A 514 -11.01 15.25 -11.14
C LYS A 514 -9.53 14.93 -11.39
N ASN A 515 -8.79 15.95 -11.83
CA ASN A 515 -7.34 15.89 -11.86
C ASN A 515 -6.78 15.98 -10.43
N PRO A 516 -6.08 14.95 -9.92
CA PRO A 516 -5.52 15.00 -8.57
C PRO A 516 -4.45 16.10 -8.42
N ILE A 517 -3.75 16.48 -9.51
CA ILE A 517 -2.72 17.53 -9.49
C ILE A 517 -3.29 18.90 -9.14
N ASP A 518 -4.56 19.17 -9.47
CA ASP A 518 -5.23 20.43 -9.12
C ASP A 518 -5.41 20.57 -7.59
N HIS A 519 -5.26 19.48 -6.84
CA HIS A 519 -5.36 19.42 -5.38
C HIS A 519 -3.99 19.24 -4.70
N VAL A 520 -2.91 19.40 -5.47
CA VAL A 520 -1.53 19.39 -4.98
C VAL A 520 -1.06 20.82 -4.76
N ARG A 521 -0.39 21.04 -3.64
CA ARG A 521 0.27 22.31 -3.32
C ARG A 521 1.74 22.20 -3.67
N PHE A 522 2.25 23.22 -4.36
CA PHE A 522 3.65 23.31 -4.76
C PHE A 522 4.34 24.49 -4.08
N TYR A 523 5.68 24.53 -4.09
CA TYR A 523 6.44 25.73 -3.72
C TYR A 523 7.51 26.06 -4.78
N CYS A 524 7.89 27.33 -4.86
CA CYS A 524 8.92 27.82 -5.77
C CYS A 524 10.29 27.84 -5.09
N LYS A 525 11.39 27.73 -5.85
CA LYS A 525 12.74 27.84 -5.28
C LYS A 525 12.99 29.21 -4.61
N SER A 526 12.43 30.27 -5.19
CA SER A 526 12.59 31.65 -4.73
C SER A 526 11.86 31.92 -3.41
N GLU A 527 10.72 31.25 -3.19
CA GLU A 527 9.93 31.40 -1.97
C GLU A 527 9.49 30.02 -1.45
N PRO A 528 10.35 29.30 -0.69
CA PRO A 528 10.09 27.94 -0.26
C PRO A 528 8.99 27.78 0.80
N SER A 529 8.55 28.89 1.40
CA SER A 529 7.55 28.91 2.46
C SER A 529 6.11 29.11 1.93
N GLN A 530 5.99 29.61 0.70
CA GLN A 530 4.70 29.95 0.10
C GLN A 530 4.20 28.82 -0.80
N ALA A 531 2.97 28.38 -0.54
CA ALA A 531 2.30 27.42 -1.40
C ALA A 531 1.70 28.08 -2.65
N ILE A 532 1.80 27.40 -3.78
CA ILE A 532 1.19 27.74 -5.05
C ILE A 532 0.43 26.53 -5.63
N MET A 533 -0.36 26.77 -6.67
CA MET A 533 -1.00 25.72 -7.47
C MET A 533 -0.48 25.78 -8.91
N ILE A 534 -0.44 24.62 -9.56
CA ILE A 534 -0.04 24.49 -10.96
C ILE A 534 -1.20 23.83 -11.71
N THR A 535 -1.65 24.47 -12.78
CA THR A 535 -2.71 23.98 -13.64
C THR A 535 -2.16 23.09 -14.76
N LYS A 536 -2.98 22.16 -15.27
CA LYS A 536 -2.62 21.29 -16.41
C LYS A 536 -1.99 22.05 -17.60
N ASN A 537 -2.58 23.19 -17.96
CA ASN A 537 -2.16 24.00 -19.11
C ASN A 537 -0.76 24.62 -18.94
N GLN A 538 -0.29 24.80 -17.69
CA GLN A 538 1.06 25.26 -17.41
C GLN A 538 2.11 24.13 -17.55
N VAL A 539 1.67 22.87 -17.60
CA VAL A 539 2.55 21.71 -17.61
C VAL A 539 2.75 21.18 -19.03
N SER A 540 1.68 20.72 -19.69
CA SER A 540 1.78 20.18 -21.05
C SER A 540 0.40 19.98 -21.70
N GLN A 541 0.34 20.22 -23.01
CA GLN A 541 -0.84 19.93 -23.85
C GLN A 541 -1.01 18.43 -24.17
N PHE A 542 -0.01 17.59 -23.86
CA PHE A 542 -0.07 16.14 -24.05
C PHE A 542 -0.67 15.37 -22.87
N LEU A 543 -1.12 16.08 -21.83
CA LEU A 543 -1.75 15.48 -20.66
C LEU A 543 -3.19 15.06 -20.96
N PRO A 544 -3.77 14.09 -20.22
CA PRO A 544 -5.14 13.66 -20.42
C PRO A 544 -6.16 14.80 -20.32
N GLU A 545 -7.19 14.75 -21.16
CA GLU A 545 -8.38 15.60 -21.04
C GLU A 545 -9.42 15.01 -20.08
N VAL A 546 -9.44 13.69 -19.95
CA VAL A 546 -10.38 12.94 -19.11
C VAL A 546 -9.61 12.12 -18.10
N PHE A 547 -10.04 12.16 -16.83
CA PHE A 547 -9.36 11.51 -15.70
C PHE A 547 -10.10 10.29 -15.13
N ALA A 548 -11.29 9.97 -15.66
CA ALA A 548 -12.04 8.77 -15.32
C ALA A 548 -12.75 8.16 -16.53
N GLU A 549 -12.84 6.83 -16.57
CA GLU A 549 -13.57 6.05 -17.56
C GLU A 549 -14.21 4.81 -16.89
N GLN A 550 -15.19 4.21 -17.57
CA GLN A 550 -15.76 2.92 -17.19
C GLN A 550 -15.51 1.87 -18.27
N LEU A 551 -15.02 0.71 -17.86
CA LEU A 551 -14.92 -0.48 -18.69
C LEU A 551 -16.00 -1.47 -18.27
N ILE A 552 -16.66 -2.09 -19.24
CA ILE A 552 -17.65 -3.15 -19.01
C ILE A 552 -17.11 -4.41 -19.65
N ARG A 553 -16.95 -5.47 -18.86
CA ARG A 553 -16.54 -6.78 -19.35
C ARG A 553 -17.64 -7.79 -19.15
N VAL A 554 -17.87 -8.60 -20.17
CA VAL A 554 -18.84 -9.68 -20.10
C VAL A 554 -18.12 -11.02 -20.15
N TYR A 555 -18.53 -11.93 -19.28
CA TYR A 555 -18.04 -13.29 -19.21
C TYR A 555 -19.21 -14.28 -19.28
N CYS A 556 -18.93 -15.49 -19.75
CA CYS A 556 -19.87 -16.59 -19.83
C CYS A 556 -19.37 -17.76 -18.98
N LYS A 557 -20.22 -18.28 -18.08
CA LYS A 557 -19.92 -19.44 -17.22
C LYS A 557 -19.86 -20.74 -18.03
N LYS A 558 -20.63 -20.83 -19.12
CA LYS A 558 -20.60 -21.97 -20.05
C LYS A 558 -19.36 -21.89 -20.95
N THR A 559 -18.62 -22.99 -21.01
CA THR A 559 -17.29 -23.02 -21.66
C THR A 559 -17.28 -23.68 -23.04
N ASP A 560 -18.41 -24.26 -23.48
CA ASP A 560 -18.51 -24.89 -24.78
C ASP A 560 -18.57 -23.85 -25.92
N LYS A 561 -18.13 -24.26 -27.11
CA LYS A 561 -18.00 -23.36 -28.26
C LYS A 561 -19.33 -22.75 -28.72
N ARG A 562 -20.43 -23.50 -28.60
CA ARG A 562 -21.75 -23.02 -29.06
C ARG A 562 -22.29 -21.95 -28.12
N SER A 563 -22.22 -22.19 -26.81
CA SER A 563 -22.58 -21.20 -25.80
C SER A 563 -21.73 -19.93 -25.90
N LEU A 564 -20.42 -20.07 -26.16
CA LEU A 564 -19.55 -18.90 -26.32
C LEU A 564 -19.93 -18.07 -27.55
N TYR A 565 -20.19 -18.71 -28.69
CA TYR A 565 -20.65 -18.02 -29.90
C TYR A 565 -21.97 -17.28 -29.67
N ALA A 566 -22.96 -17.93 -29.03
CA ALA A 566 -24.22 -17.30 -28.67
C ALA A 566 -23.99 -16.10 -27.72
N ALA A 567 -23.14 -16.26 -26.70
CA ALA A 567 -22.81 -15.20 -25.76
C ALA A 567 -22.21 -13.97 -26.45
N GLN A 568 -21.34 -14.16 -27.45
CA GLN A 568 -20.77 -13.08 -28.25
C GLN A 568 -21.84 -12.32 -29.04
N GLN A 569 -22.81 -13.01 -29.64
CA GLN A 569 -23.90 -12.35 -30.35
C GLN A 569 -24.78 -11.53 -29.40
N HIS A 570 -25.15 -12.10 -28.25
CA HIS A 570 -25.90 -11.39 -27.20
C HIS A 570 -25.16 -10.13 -26.73
N PHE A 571 -23.86 -10.26 -26.47
CA PHE A 571 -23.04 -9.15 -26.01
C PHE A 571 -22.94 -8.02 -27.04
N VAL A 572 -22.58 -8.32 -28.29
CA VAL A 572 -22.43 -7.26 -29.32
C VAL A 572 -23.77 -6.59 -29.62
N HIS A 573 -24.86 -7.35 -29.63
CA HIS A 573 -26.20 -6.78 -29.78
C HIS A 573 -26.60 -5.91 -28.59
N TRP A 574 -26.27 -6.34 -27.37
CA TRP A 574 -26.49 -5.55 -26.16
C TRP A 574 -25.73 -4.23 -26.20
N CYS A 575 -24.48 -4.23 -26.66
CA CYS A 575 -23.72 -3.00 -26.89
C CYS A 575 -24.39 -2.07 -27.91
N LEU A 576 -24.99 -2.64 -28.96
CA LEU A 576 -25.69 -1.88 -29.99
C LEU A 576 -26.94 -1.19 -29.41
N ILE A 577 -27.75 -1.93 -28.65
CA ILE A 577 -29.00 -1.44 -28.04
C ILE A 577 -28.73 -0.34 -27.00
N ASN A 578 -27.64 -0.45 -26.25
CA ASN A 578 -27.30 0.48 -25.16
C ASN A 578 -26.37 1.62 -25.59
N ASP A 579 -26.12 1.77 -26.90
CA ASP A 579 -25.25 2.81 -27.45
C ASP A 579 -23.83 2.81 -26.87
N PHE A 580 -23.28 1.63 -26.60
CA PHE A 580 -21.90 1.50 -26.11
C PHE A 580 -20.87 1.51 -27.25
N THR A 581 -19.58 1.59 -26.87
CA THR A 581 -18.49 1.49 -27.83
C THR A 581 -18.48 0.13 -28.52
N LYS A 582 -18.01 0.12 -29.77
CA LYS A 582 -17.82 -1.12 -30.52
C LYS A 582 -16.82 -2.01 -29.78
N PRO A 583 -17.16 -3.28 -29.47
CA PRO A 583 -16.17 -4.23 -28.99
C PRO A 583 -15.01 -4.36 -30.00
N GLN A 584 -13.78 -4.44 -29.50
CA GLN A 584 -12.57 -4.36 -30.35
C GLN A 584 -12.51 -5.44 -31.44
N ASP A 585 -12.97 -6.65 -31.13
CA ASP A 585 -13.07 -7.80 -32.03
C ASP A 585 -14.48 -8.00 -32.60
N GLY A 586 -15.37 -7.01 -32.45
CA GLY A 586 -16.78 -7.08 -32.82
C GLY A 586 -17.02 -7.55 -34.26
N ASP A 587 -16.21 -7.09 -35.21
CA ASP A 587 -16.33 -7.47 -36.63
C ASP A 587 -15.98 -8.93 -36.90
N ILE A 588 -15.19 -9.54 -36.02
CA ILE A 588 -14.78 -10.94 -36.13
C ILE A 588 -15.79 -11.83 -35.42
N VAL A 589 -16.21 -11.44 -34.21
CA VAL A 589 -17.06 -12.29 -33.37
C VAL A 589 -18.54 -12.16 -33.70
N ALA A 590 -19.00 -11.02 -34.23
CA ALA A 590 -20.38 -10.77 -34.61
C ALA A 590 -20.51 -9.97 -35.93
N PRO A 591 -20.00 -10.50 -37.06
CA PRO A 591 -19.94 -9.81 -38.35
C PRO A 591 -21.31 -9.44 -38.93
N LEU A 592 -22.40 -10.05 -38.45
CA LEU A 592 -23.77 -9.77 -38.90
C LEU A 592 -24.48 -8.69 -38.07
N ILE A 593 -23.89 -8.30 -36.93
CA ILE A 593 -24.45 -7.32 -35.99
C ILE A 593 -23.73 -5.99 -36.13
N THR A 594 -22.40 -5.99 -36.18
CA THR A 594 -21.62 -4.74 -36.26
C THR A 594 -22.00 -3.83 -37.43
N PRO A 595 -22.33 -4.32 -38.64
CA PRO A 595 -22.71 -3.45 -39.75
C PRO A 595 -24.00 -2.66 -39.51
N ARG A 596 -24.84 -3.07 -38.55
CA ARG A 596 -26.13 -2.43 -38.27
C ARG A 596 -26.00 -1.04 -37.65
N LYS A 597 -24.87 -0.73 -37.02
CA LYS A 597 -24.59 0.60 -36.45
C LYS A 597 -23.59 1.34 -37.33
N LEU A 598 -24.06 2.36 -38.05
CA LEU A 598 -23.24 3.12 -39.01
C LEU A 598 -21.97 3.71 -38.37
N GLU A 599 -22.07 4.21 -37.14
CA GLU A 599 -20.95 4.81 -36.39
C GLU A 599 -19.81 3.83 -36.11
N TRP A 600 -20.10 2.52 -36.05
CA TRP A 600 -19.10 1.48 -35.83
C TRP A 600 -18.33 1.10 -37.10
N ASN A 601 -18.79 1.56 -38.27
CA ASN A 601 -18.24 1.21 -39.58
C ASN A 601 -17.38 2.33 -40.18
N TYR A 602 -17.30 3.49 -39.52
CA TYR A 602 -16.56 4.64 -40.04
C TYR A 602 -15.05 4.43 -39.93
N THR A 603 -14.43 4.16 -41.08
CA THR A 603 -12.99 4.32 -41.34
C THR A 603 -12.72 5.77 -41.78
N ASP A 604 -12.73 6.73 -40.86
CA ASP A 604 -12.14 8.06 -41.13
C ASP A 604 -11.19 8.45 -40.00
N SER A 605 -9.96 7.96 -40.13
CA SER A 605 -8.81 8.43 -39.38
C SER A 605 -8.29 9.73 -40.00
N ALA A 606 -9.05 10.82 -39.93
CA ALA A 606 -8.58 12.21 -39.98
C ALA A 606 -9.78 13.17 -39.99
N GLN A 607 -9.78 14.14 -39.07
CA GLN A 607 -10.69 15.28 -38.95
C GLN A 607 -12.00 15.03 -38.18
N SER A 608 -11.92 15.24 -36.86
CA SER A 608 -13.09 15.69 -36.09
C SER A 608 -13.60 17.04 -36.66
N PRO A 609 -14.93 17.27 -36.75
CA PRO A 609 -15.50 18.52 -37.23
C PRO A 609 -15.52 19.56 -36.09
N ALA A 610 -14.34 20.02 -35.70
CA ALA A 610 -14.12 21.26 -34.97
C ALA A 610 -12.65 21.61 -35.17
N TYR A 611 -12.34 22.86 -35.54
CA TYR A 611 -11.02 23.40 -35.88
C TYR A 611 -10.60 23.34 -37.35
N THR A 612 -11.32 24.07 -38.20
CA THR A 612 -10.66 24.86 -39.26
C THR A 612 -10.11 26.14 -38.64
N ARG A 613 -8.84 26.13 -38.23
CA ARG A 613 -8.02 27.35 -38.16
C ARG A 613 -6.67 27.07 -38.79
N GLU A 614 -6.34 27.93 -39.75
CA GLU A 614 -5.12 27.94 -40.55
C GLU A 614 -3.87 27.81 -39.68
N ALA A 615 -3.15 26.70 -39.84
CA ALA A 615 -1.78 26.58 -39.36
C ALA A 615 -0.83 26.84 -40.53
N SER A 616 -0.25 28.04 -40.55
CA SER A 616 0.90 28.37 -41.37
C SER A 616 2.06 27.44 -40.97
N LYS A 617 2.62 26.73 -41.96
CA LYS A 617 3.76 25.84 -41.76
C LYS A 617 5.03 26.68 -41.48
N SER A 618 5.39 26.82 -40.22
CA SER A 618 6.76 27.16 -39.81
C SER A 618 7.43 25.91 -39.25
N ARG A 619 8.27 25.26 -40.08
CA ARG A 619 9.21 24.24 -39.61
C ARG A 619 10.30 24.95 -38.81
N VAL A 620 10.35 24.71 -37.51
CA VAL A 620 11.50 25.09 -36.67
C VAL A 620 12.56 24.00 -36.83
N GLN A 621 13.70 24.37 -37.44
CA GLN A 621 14.90 23.54 -37.51
C GLN A 621 15.56 23.55 -36.11
N LEU A 622 15.77 22.36 -35.54
CA LEU A 622 16.27 22.18 -34.16
C LEU A 622 17.79 22.30 -34.03
N PHE A 623 18.52 22.49 -35.14
CA PHE A 623 19.95 22.81 -35.14
C PHE A 623 20.27 23.67 -36.38
N PRO A 624 21.07 24.74 -36.26
CA PRO A 624 21.64 25.40 -37.43
C PRO A 624 22.70 24.47 -38.05
N ASP A 625 22.58 24.24 -39.36
CA ASP A 625 23.68 23.68 -40.15
C ASP A 625 24.78 24.73 -40.20
N ASP A 626 25.82 24.56 -39.39
CA ASP A 626 27.11 25.19 -39.64
C ASP A 626 27.72 24.53 -40.88
N SER A 627 27.63 25.18 -42.03
CA SER A 627 28.50 24.92 -43.17
C SER A 627 29.41 26.12 -43.37
N VAL A 628 30.71 25.83 -43.54
CA VAL A 628 31.79 26.74 -43.98
C VAL A 628 31.31 27.86 -44.90
#